data_AF-B0DYR5-F1
#
_entry.id   AF-B0DYR5-F1
#
_cell.length_a   1.000
_cell.length_b   1.000
_cell.length_c   1.000
_cell.angle_alpha   90.00
_cell.angle_beta   90.00
_cell.angle_gamma   90.00
#
_symmetry.space_group_name_H-M   'P 1'
#
loop_
_entity.id
_entity.type
_entity.pdbx_description
1 polymer ?
#
loop_
_entity_poly.entity_id
_entity_poly.type
_entity_poly.pdbx_seq_one_letter_code
_entity_poly.pdbx_strand_id
1 'polypeptide(L)'
;MRSFLVIFTVLISAMLTSALVARTGPSNVPCHYSCPLKDTANHNLNADSESDNPINCHYKGGGLCKYSKTTGAVTFDQDDGHCPSKAICSNVRRAALPRSPRRNVARQVDAGELKLRDQLGSAKRGKRSD
;
A
#
# COMPACT_ATOMS: atom_id res chain seq x y z
N MET A 1 -42.24 -21.87 36.18
CA MET A 1 -40.77 -21.83 35.93
C MET A 1 -40.38 -22.38 34.56
N ARG A 2 -41.16 -22.15 33.49
CA ARG A 2 -40.82 -22.57 32.11
C ARG A 2 -40.59 -21.39 31.15
N SER A 3 -41.07 -20.20 31.50
CA SER A 3 -40.93 -18.98 30.69
C SER A 3 -39.55 -18.33 30.74
N PHE A 4 -38.79 -18.52 31.82
CA PHE A 4 -37.47 -17.90 31.98
C PHE A 4 -36.39 -18.52 31.08
N LEU A 5 -36.56 -19.77 30.66
CA LEU A 5 -35.62 -20.46 29.78
C LEU A 5 -35.68 -19.95 28.33
N VAL A 6 -36.85 -19.49 27.87
CA VAL A 6 -37.03 -19.02 26.48
C VAL A 6 -36.41 -17.63 26.29
N ILE A 7 -36.46 -16.77 27.31
CA ILE A 7 -35.87 -15.42 27.26
C ILE A 7 -34.34 -15.50 27.20
N PHE A 8 -33.73 -16.43 27.95
CA PHE A 8 -32.29 -16.63 27.94
C PHE A 8 -31.77 -17.12 26.58
N THR A 9 -32.51 -17.96 25.87
CA THR A 9 -32.08 -18.46 24.55
C THR A 9 -32.11 -17.40 23.45
N VAL A 10 -33.02 -16.42 23.52
CA VAL A 10 -33.10 -15.34 22.51
C VAL A 10 -31.97 -14.31 22.69
N LEU A 11 -31.53 -14.07 23.92
CA LEU A 11 -30.43 -13.14 24.20
C LEU A 11 -29.06 -13.67 23.73
N ILE A 12 -28.84 -14.99 23.74
CA ILE A 12 -27.56 -15.57 23.32
C ILE A 12 -27.39 -15.56 21.80
N SER A 13 -28.47 -15.64 21.02
CA SER A 13 -28.41 -15.60 19.55
C SER A 13 -28.01 -14.24 18.96
N ALA A 14 -28.09 -13.15 19.73
CA ALA A 14 -27.77 -11.81 19.24
C ALA A 14 -26.27 -11.47 19.27
N MET A 15 -25.41 -12.33 19.82
CA MET A 15 -23.99 -12.02 20.06
C MET A 15 -23.03 -12.53 18.96
N LEU A 16 -23.49 -13.27 17.94
CA LEU A 16 -22.58 -13.92 16.97
C LEU A 16 -22.35 -13.20 15.63
N THR A 17 -22.97 -12.05 15.38
CA THR A 17 -22.71 -11.26 14.17
C THR A 17 -21.84 -10.06 14.48
N SER A 18 -20.55 -10.28 14.63
CA SER A 18 -19.57 -9.19 14.65
C SER A 18 -18.34 -9.58 13.83
N ALA A 19 -18.27 -8.96 12.66
CA ALA A 19 -17.03 -8.50 12.04
C ALA A 19 -16.06 -9.57 11.49
N LEU A 20 -16.44 -10.25 10.42
CA LEU A 20 -15.50 -10.50 9.31
C LEU A 20 -15.30 -9.18 8.55
N VAL A 21 -14.67 -8.20 9.20
CA VAL A 21 -14.12 -7.05 8.48
C VAL A 21 -12.91 -7.58 7.73
N ALA A 22 -13.02 -7.67 6.41
CA ALA A 22 -11.87 -7.86 5.54
C ALA A 22 -10.87 -6.75 5.87
N ARG A 23 -9.80 -7.09 6.60
CA ARG A 23 -8.65 -6.22 6.79
C ARG A 23 -8.03 -6.04 5.41
N THR A 24 -8.44 -5.01 4.69
CA THR A 24 -7.60 -4.37 3.69
C THR A 24 -6.39 -3.81 4.44
N GLY A 25 -5.44 -4.70 4.71
CA GLY A 25 -4.20 -4.34 5.40
C GLY A 25 -3.58 -3.17 4.63
N PRO A 26 -3.14 -2.11 5.32
CA PRO A 26 -2.46 -1.02 4.65
C PRO A 26 -1.30 -1.61 3.86
N SER A 27 -1.21 -1.22 2.59
CA SER A 27 -0.07 -1.50 1.72
C SER A 27 1.23 -1.41 2.54
N ASN A 28 2.05 -2.45 2.54
CA ASN A 28 3.33 -2.51 3.28
C ASN A 28 4.40 -1.56 2.69
N VAL A 29 3.96 -0.50 2.01
CA VAL A 29 4.79 0.61 1.55
C VAL A 29 5.14 1.43 2.78
N PRO A 30 6.43 1.69 3.04
CA PRO A 30 6.85 2.58 4.11
C PRO A 30 6.22 3.95 3.93
N CYS A 31 5.20 4.24 4.74
CA CYS A 31 4.58 5.56 4.85
C CYS A 31 5.48 6.46 5.69
N HIS A 32 5.83 7.64 5.17
CA HIS A 32 6.34 8.71 6.03
C HIS A 32 5.14 9.48 6.57
N TYR A 33 4.90 9.38 7.88
CA TYR A 33 3.80 10.09 8.52
C TYR A 33 4.22 11.53 8.86
N SER A 34 3.36 12.49 8.54
CA SER A 34 3.54 13.92 8.79
C SER A 34 2.30 14.51 9.47
N CYS A 35 2.45 15.67 10.11
CA CYS A 35 1.31 16.31 10.77
C CYS A 35 0.23 16.69 9.76
N PRO A 36 -1.05 16.50 10.10
CA PRO A 36 -2.14 17.13 9.38
C PRO A 36 -2.00 18.65 9.42
N LEU A 37 -2.33 19.35 8.33
CA LEU A 37 -2.35 20.81 8.31
C LEU A 37 -3.50 21.40 9.13
N LYS A 38 -4.59 20.63 9.26
CA LYS A 38 -5.82 21.02 9.95
C LYS A 38 -6.42 19.87 10.71
N ASP A 39 -7.15 20.21 11.76
CA ASP A 39 -7.93 19.28 12.57
C ASP A 39 -9.31 19.00 11.94
N THR A 40 -10.20 18.27 12.64
CA THR A 40 -11.57 18.03 12.15
C THR A 40 -12.48 19.27 12.24
N ALA A 41 -12.08 20.29 13.02
CA ALA A 41 -12.79 21.57 13.19
C ALA A 41 -12.22 22.71 12.31
N ASN A 42 -11.28 22.41 11.41
CA ASN A 42 -10.54 23.36 10.56
C ASN A 42 -9.56 24.31 11.29
N HIS A 43 -9.17 24.04 12.52
CA HIS A 43 -8.05 24.71 13.17
C HIS A 43 -6.72 24.25 12.58
N ASN A 44 -5.76 25.18 12.48
CA ASN A 44 -4.46 24.88 11.91
C ASN A 44 -3.55 24.18 12.93
N LEU A 45 -2.91 23.11 12.47
CA LEU A 45 -1.93 22.30 13.19
C LEU A 45 -0.55 22.53 12.57
N ASN A 46 0.46 22.71 13.43
CA ASN A 46 1.85 22.81 13.03
C ASN A 46 2.66 21.67 13.64
N ALA A 47 3.57 21.08 12.87
CA ALA A 47 4.53 20.12 13.40
C ALA A 47 5.67 20.86 14.10
N ASP A 48 6.05 20.39 15.29
CA ASP A 48 7.30 20.83 15.92
C ASP A 48 8.49 20.00 15.42
N SER A 49 8.32 18.67 15.36
CA SER A 49 9.33 17.72 14.86
C SER A 49 8.64 16.47 14.32
N GLU A 50 8.72 16.27 13.00
CA GLU A 50 8.26 15.04 12.34
C GLU A 50 9.31 13.90 12.41
N SER A 51 10.52 14.22 12.88
CA SER A 51 11.59 13.25 13.08
C SER A 51 11.40 12.40 14.33
N ASP A 52 10.71 12.89 15.36
CA ASP A 52 10.55 12.20 16.63
C ASP A 52 9.39 11.20 16.64
N ASN A 53 9.42 10.25 17.57
CA ASN A 53 8.33 9.32 17.84
C ASN A 53 7.89 9.50 19.31
N PRO A 54 6.67 9.99 19.58
CA PRO A 54 5.59 10.30 18.64
C PRO A 54 5.80 11.61 17.86
N ILE A 55 5.09 11.75 16.73
CA ILE A 55 4.99 13.01 15.98
C ILE A 55 4.13 13.97 16.80
N ASN A 56 4.66 15.14 17.13
CA ASN A 56 3.97 16.16 17.93
C ASN A 56 3.45 17.28 17.02
N CYS A 57 2.13 17.45 16.99
CA CYS A 57 1.44 18.49 16.23
C CYS A 57 0.75 19.44 17.19
N HIS A 58 1.16 20.71 17.18
CA HIS A 58 0.68 21.74 18.08
C HIS A 58 -0.29 22.69 17.39
N TYR A 59 -1.28 23.15 18.15
CA TYR A 59 -2.17 24.21 17.73
C TYR A 59 -1.56 25.58 18.03
N LYS A 60 -1.89 26.59 17.21
CA LYS A 60 -1.46 27.98 17.47
C LYS A 60 -2.02 28.56 18.78
N GLY A 61 -3.17 28.05 19.27
CA GLY A 61 -3.87 28.55 20.45
C GLY A 61 -3.58 27.81 21.76
N GLY A 62 -2.68 26.82 21.75
CA GLY A 62 -2.50 25.88 22.86
C GLY A 62 -3.37 24.63 22.67
N GLY A 63 -2.74 23.47 22.71
CA GLY A 63 -3.32 22.18 22.35
C GLY A 63 -2.28 21.30 21.65
N LEU A 64 -2.41 19.99 21.77
CA LEU A 64 -1.43 19.03 21.27
C LEU A 64 -2.09 17.74 20.80
N CYS A 65 -1.86 17.39 19.54
CA CYS A 65 -2.14 16.07 18.99
C CYS A 65 -0.83 15.29 18.84
N LYS A 66 -0.77 14.06 19.37
CA LYS A 66 0.38 13.16 19.15
C LYS A 66 -0.03 11.99 18.27
N TYR A 67 0.86 11.62 17.37
CA TYR A 67 0.64 10.51 16.44
C TYR A 67 1.78 9.50 16.50
N SER A 68 1.43 8.23 16.35
CA SER A 68 2.41 7.16 16.18
C SER A 68 3.12 7.30 14.84
N LYS A 69 4.45 7.27 14.84
CA LYS A 69 5.23 7.27 13.59
C LYS A 69 5.14 5.96 12.81
N THR A 70 4.69 4.87 13.45
CA THR A 70 4.61 3.55 12.80
C THR A 70 3.25 3.27 12.18
N THR A 71 2.18 3.72 12.82
CA THR A 71 0.80 3.45 12.38
C THR A 71 0.09 4.69 11.88
N GLY A 72 0.62 5.87 12.17
CA GLY A 72 -0.05 7.15 11.94
C GLY A 72 -1.24 7.40 12.86
N ALA A 73 -1.57 6.49 13.78
CA ALA A 73 -2.74 6.63 14.64
C ALA A 73 -2.50 7.69 15.72
N VAL A 74 -3.55 8.43 16.07
CA VAL A 74 -3.53 9.35 17.22
C VAL A 74 -3.27 8.56 18.51
N THR A 75 -2.29 8.99 19.28
CA THR A 75 -1.90 8.41 20.57
C THR A 75 -2.26 9.32 21.74
N PHE A 76 -2.41 10.62 21.48
CA PHE A 76 -2.80 11.61 22.47
C PHE A 76 -3.56 12.74 21.79
N ASP A 77 -4.68 13.13 22.41
CA ASP A 77 -5.56 14.19 21.96
C ASP A 77 -5.81 15.14 23.13
N GLN A 78 -5.46 16.41 22.94
CA GLN A 78 -5.67 17.49 23.92
C GLN A 78 -6.56 18.59 23.34
N ASP A 79 -7.45 18.25 22.41
CA ASP A 79 -8.34 19.18 21.71
C ASP A 79 -9.77 18.63 21.65
N ASP A 80 -10.26 18.07 22.76
CA ASP A 80 -11.65 17.60 22.92
C ASP A 80 -12.16 16.63 21.84
N GLY A 81 -11.26 15.85 21.21
CA GLY A 81 -11.63 14.90 20.17
C GLY A 81 -11.52 15.44 18.74
N HIS A 82 -11.02 16.66 18.55
CA HIS A 82 -10.87 17.25 17.22
C HIS A 82 -9.58 16.85 16.52
N CYS A 83 -8.64 16.19 17.22
CA CYS A 83 -7.45 15.65 16.57
C CYS A 83 -7.85 14.66 15.47
N PRO A 84 -7.32 14.80 14.24
CA PRO A 84 -7.51 13.83 13.20
C PRO A 84 -7.18 12.41 13.68
N SER A 85 -8.00 11.42 13.30
CA SER A 85 -7.77 10.03 13.72
C SER A 85 -6.46 9.44 13.17
N LYS A 86 -5.92 10.03 12.08
CA LYS A 86 -4.67 9.60 11.44
C LYS A 86 -3.83 10.79 10.97
N ALA A 87 -2.53 10.66 11.12
CA ALA A 87 -1.52 11.49 10.48
C ALA A 87 -1.51 11.27 8.95
N ILE A 88 -0.98 12.24 8.22
CA ILE A 88 -0.90 12.16 6.75
C ILE A 88 0.22 11.17 6.38
N CYS A 89 -0.12 10.11 5.65
CA CYS A 89 0.90 9.25 5.03
C CYS A 89 1.33 9.86 3.69
N SER A 90 2.59 10.33 3.64
CA SER A 90 3.28 10.62 2.41
C SER A 90 3.96 9.34 1.91
N ASN A 91 3.37 8.72 0.91
CA ASN A 91 4.00 7.59 0.22
C ASN A 91 5.19 8.11 -0.58
N VAL A 92 6.41 7.78 -0.14
CA VAL A 92 7.59 7.95 -0.99
C VAL A 92 7.46 6.95 -2.12
N ARG A 93 6.95 7.41 -3.28
CA ARG A 93 7.00 6.63 -4.51
C ARG A 93 8.48 6.40 -4.79
N ARG A 94 8.98 5.18 -4.52
CA ARG A 94 10.32 4.79 -4.96
C ARG A 94 10.37 5.09 -6.45
N ALA A 95 11.31 5.94 -6.86
CA ALA A 95 11.50 6.24 -8.26
C ALA A 95 11.62 4.90 -8.99
N ALA A 96 10.76 4.67 -10.00
CA ALA A 96 10.87 3.46 -10.79
C ALA A 96 12.29 3.43 -11.35
N LEU A 97 13.01 2.34 -11.10
CA LEU A 97 14.36 2.17 -11.65
C LEU A 97 14.30 2.43 -13.16
N PRO A 98 15.31 3.12 -13.73
CA PRO A 98 15.34 3.38 -15.16
C PRO A 98 15.15 2.05 -15.90
N ARG A 99 14.12 1.99 -16.75
CA ARG A 99 13.88 0.81 -17.58
C ARG A 99 15.12 0.59 -18.44
N SER A 100 15.66 -0.63 -18.40
CA SER A 100 16.74 -1.03 -19.28
C SER A 100 16.40 -0.63 -20.73
N PRO A 101 17.35 -0.11 -21.52
CA PRO A 101 17.12 0.24 -22.90
C PRO A 101 16.44 -0.92 -23.64
N ARG A 102 15.21 -0.71 -24.13
CA ARG A 102 14.60 -1.67 -25.04
C ARG A 102 15.43 -1.63 -26.31
N ARG A 103 16.27 -2.65 -26.53
CA ARG A 103 16.81 -2.92 -27.86
C ARG A 103 15.61 -3.21 -28.75
N ASN A 104 15.18 -2.23 -29.54
CA ASN A 104 14.34 -2.43 -30.73
C ASN A 104 15.15 -3.13 -31.83
N VAL A 105 15.84 -4.20 -31.46
CA VAL A 105 16.53 -5.07 -32.39
C VAL A 105 15.74 -6.35 -32.34
N ALA A 106 14.60 -6.37 -33.06
CA ALA A 106 14.25 -7.61 -33.71
C ALA A 106 15.52 -8.03 -34.44
N ARG A 107 16.11 -9.15 -34.02
CA ARG A 107 17.26 -9.74 -34.70
C ARG A 107 16.78 -9.93 -36.14
N GLN A 108 17.15 -9.01 -37.03
CA GLN A 108 16.85 -9.13 -38.43
C GLN A 108 17.65 -10.36 -38.83
N VAL A 109 16.98 -11.51 -38.89
CA VAL A 109 17.63 -12.76 -39.27
C VAL A 109 18.11 -12.49 -40.68
N ASP A 110 19.42 -12.43 -40.84
CA ASP A 110 20.04 -12.12 -42.11
C ASP A 110 19.57 -13.18 -43.10
N ALA A 111 18.82 -12.76 -44.12
CA ALA A 111 18.20 -13.68 -45.08
C ALA A 111 19.26 -14.53 -45.81
N GLY A 112 20.51 -14.06 -45.84
CA GLY A 112 21.66 -14.82 -46.34
C GLY A 112 21.94 -16.10 -45.54
N GLU A 113 21.81 -16.07 -44.21
CA GLU A 113 22.08 -17.24 -43.35
C GLU A 113 21.03 -18.33 -43.56
N LEU A 114 19.75 -17.95 -43.70
CA LEU A 114 18.64 -18.86 -43.99
C LEU A 114 18.84 -19.56 -45.35
N LYS A 115 19.27 -18.83 -46.38
CA LYS A 115 19.47 -19.36 -47.72
C LYS A 115 20.64 -20.35 -47.78
N LEU A 116 21.71 -20.11 -47.02
CA LEU A 116 22.88 -21.00 -46.96
C LEU A 116 22.56 -22.33 -46.26
N ARG A 117 21.70 -22.31 -45.23
CA ARG A 117 21.23 -23.52 -44.53
C ARG A 117 20.35 -24.40 -45.42
N ASP A 118 19.51 -23.79 -46.25
CA ASP A 118 18.64 -24.51 -47.19
C ASP A 118 19.44 -25.22 -48.30
N GLN A 119 20.49 -24.55 -48.82
CA GLN A 119 21.40 -25.14 -49.80
C GLN A 119 22.20 -26.32 -49.24
N LEU A 120 22.72 -26.19 -48.01
CA LEU A 120 23.44 -27.28 -47.34
C LEU A 120 22.53 -28.48 -47.02
N GLY A 121 21.29 -28.22 -46.62
CA GLY A 121 20.29 -29.27 -46.39
C GLY A 121 19.95 -30.05 -47.65
N SER A 122 19.77 -29.35 -48.77
CA SER A 122 19.46 -29.93 -50.07
C SER A 122 20.61 -30.77 -50.64
N ALA A 123 21.85 -30.27 -50.55
CA ALA A 123 23.04 -31.00 -51.00
C ALA A 123 23.26 -32.32 -50.23
N LYS A 124 22.90 -32.37 -48.94
CA LYS A 124 22.99 -33.59 -48.13
C LYS A 124 21.90 -34.61 -48.48
N ARG A 125 20.75 -34.16 -48.98
CA ARG A 125 19.61 -35.04 -49.33
C ARG A 125 19.79 -35.72 -50.69
N GLY A 126 20.44 -35.06 -51.66
CA GLY A 126 20.74 -35.64 -52.97
C GLY A 126 21.79 -36.76 -52.93
N LYS A 127 22.67 -36.77 -51.92
CA LYS A 127 23.76 -37.75 -51.77
C LYS A 127 23.35 -39.11 -51.16
N ARG A 128 22.07 -39.29 -50.84
CA ARG A 128 21.52 -40.54 -50.27
C ARG A 128 20.67 -41.34 -51.27
N SER A 129 20.63 -40.90 -52.53
CA SER A 129 19.73 -41.45 -53.55
C SER A 129 20.44 -42.25 -54.65
N ASP A 130 21.75 -42.51 -54.50
CA ASP A 130 22.54 -43.42 -55.34
C ASP A 130 23.01 -44.63 -54.51
#